data_AF-U6DFY5-F1
#
_entry.id   AF-U6DFY5-F1
#
_cell.length_a   1.000
_cell.length_b   1.000
_cell.length_c   1.000
_cell.angle_alpha   90.00
_cell.angle_beta   90.00
_cell.angle_gamma   90.00
#
_symmetry.space_group_name_H-M   'P 1'
#
loop_
_entity.id
_entity.type
_entity.pdbx_description
1 polymer ?
#
loop_
_entity_poly.entity_id
_entity_poly.type
_entity_poly.pdbx_seq_one_letter_code
_entity_poly.pdbx_strand_id
1 'polypeptide(L)'
;GGGPGAAQAPSSLLLVVGGEGGCSGLLAYVLEELERGIRSWDIDPGICSLDEQLKVFVSRHSATFSSIVKGQRSLHHRGDTLETLVLLNPSDKSLCDELRNLLLDPAPHKLLVLAGPCLEETGELLLQTGGFSLRHFLQVLGDKEIRDLLASTPPPADLPKLTITCPTFGDWAQLSPEVLGLHSALQLRWNPPVQLPASEGLREFLEYVAESLEPPSPFDLLEPPASVGFLRLARPCCYIFPGGLGDAAFFAVNGFTVLVNGGSNPKSSFWKLVRHLDRVDAVLVTHAGADSLPGLNSLLRRKLAEREEAAADGGSGDDRL
;
A
#
# COMPACT_ATOMS: atom_id res chain seq x y z
N GLY A 1 3.71 -5.03 -51.61
CA GLY A 1 3.89 -3.77 -50.89
C GLY A 1 3.51 -4.01 -49.46
N GLY A 2 4.50 -4.13 -48.57
CA GLY A 2 4.25 -4.23 -47.13
C GLY A 2 4.00 -2.83 -46.58
N GLY A 3 2.80 -2.57 -46.10
CA GLY A 3 2.55 -1.40 -45.27
C GLY A 3 3.32 -1.53 -43.95
N PRO A 4 3.76 -0.43 -43.34
CA PRO A 4 4.35 -0.49 -42.01
C PRO A 4 3.28 -1.05 -41.07
N GLY A 5 3.54 -2.21 -40.47
CA GLY A 5 2.67 -2.78 -39.45
C GLY A 5 2.53 -1.75 -38.34
N ALA A 6 1.29 -1.35 -38.04
CA ALA A 6 1.02 -0.49 -36.89
C ALA A 6 1.60 -1.19 -35.66
N ALA A 7 2.64 -0.60 -35.07
CA ALA A 7 3.20 -1.10 -33.82
C ALA A 7 2.07 -1.09 -32.79
N GLN A 8 1.71 -2.27 -32.29
CA GLN A 8 0.66 -2.42 -31.30
C GLN A 8 1.07 -1.65 -30.04
N ALA A 9 0.15 -0.85 -29.48
CA ALA A 9 0.44 -0.09 -28.27
C ALA A 9 0.84 -1.05 -27.12
N PRO A 10 1.81 -0.67 -26.28
CA PRO A 10 2.24 -1.51 -25.17
C PRO A 10 1.08 -1.77 -24.21
N SER A 11 1.18 -2.88 -23.48
CA SER A 11 0.26 -3.15 -22.37
C SER A 11 0.68 -2.36 -21.13
N SER A 12 -0.24 -2.11 -20.21
CA SER A 12 0.06 -1.36 -18.98
C SER A 12 -0.23 -2.18 -17.73
N LEU A 13 0.73 -2.18 -16.81
CA LEU A 13 0.67 -2.90 -15.55
C LEU A 13 0.87 -1.92 -14.39
N LEU A 14 -0.13 -1.81 -13.53
CA LEU A 14 -0.07 -1.06 -12.27
C LEU A 14 -0.20 -2.02 -11.09
N LEU A 15 0.86 -2.14 -10.31
CA LEU A 15 0.91 -2.92 -9.08
C LEU A 15 0.95 -1.98 -7.89
N VAL A 16 0.07 -2.20 -6.92
CA VAL A 16 -0.08 -1.35 -5.75
C VAL A 16 0.13 -2.20 -4.51
N VAL A 17 1.16 -1.87 -3.74
CA VAL A 17 1.46 -2.50 -2.46
C VAL A 17 1.16 -1.52 -1.34
N GLY A 18 0.05 -1.74 -0.65
CA GLY A 18 -0.40 -0.94 0.49
C GLY A 18 0.23 -1.37 1.80
N GLY A 19 0.49 -0.39 2.66
CA GLY A 19 0.84 -0.56 4.08
C GLY A 19 2.23 -1.14 4.34
N GLU A 20 2.90 -0.64 5.37
CA GLU A 20 4.17 -1.20 5.83
C GLU A 20 3.95 -2.59 6.44
N GLY A 21 4.38 -3.62 5.70
CA GLY A 21 4.34 -5.04 6.07
C GLY A 21 5.28 -5.40 7.22
N GLY A 22 5.23 -4.68 8.34
CA GLY A 22 6.08 -4.96 9.51
C GLY A 22 5.76 -6.27 10.24
N CYS A 23 4.81 -7.08 9.75
CA CYS A 23 4.59 -8.45 10.19
C CYS A 23 5.04 -9.41 9.09
N SER A 24 5.89 -10.39 9.41
CA SER A 24 6.39 -11.40 8.46
C SER A 24 5.28 -12.15 7.72
N GLY A 25 4.15 -12.43 8.37
CA GLY A 25 3.00 -13.06 7.72
C GLY A 25 2.26 -12.18 6.72
N LEU A 26 2.39 -10.85 6.82
CA LEU A 26 1.75 -9.91 5.90
C LEU A 26 2.49 -9.84 4.56
N LEU A 27 3.81 -9.94 4.59
CA LEU A 27 4.63 -9.97 3.37
C LEU A 27 4.27 -11.18 2.51
N ALA A 28 4.18 -12.38 3.11
CA ALA A 28 3.78 -13.58 2.39
C ALA A 28 2.41 -13.41 1.70
N TYR A 29 1.42 -12.89 2.44
CA TYR A 29 0.10 -12.59 1.89
C TYR A 29 0.15 -11.60 0.71
N VAL A 30 0.91 -10.52 0.84
CA VAL A 30 1.07 -9.52 -0.24
C VAL A 30 1.69 -10.15 -1.50
N LEU A 31 2.73 -10.97 -1.33
CA LEU A 31 3.40 -11.64 -2.45
C LEU A 31 2.49 -12.65 -3.14
N GLU A 32 1.69 -13.41 -2.38
CA GLU A 32 0.68 -14.32 -2.94
C GLU A 32 -0.38 -13.57 -3.74
N GLU A 33 -0.85 -12.43 -3.26
CA GLU A 33 -1.84 -11.60 -3.98
C GLU A 33 -1.26 -10.96 -5.24
N LEU A 34 0.00 -10.51 -5.20
CA LEU A 34 0.71 -10.02 -6.38
C LEU A 34 0.91 -11.13 -7.42
N GLU A 35 1.36 -12.31 -6.99
CA GLU A 35 1.54 -13.47 -7.85
C GLU A 35 0.21 -13.86 -8.51
N ARG A 36 -0.85 -14.00 -7.71
CA ARG A 36 -2.19 -14.31 -8.17
C ARG A 36 -2.69 -13.28 -9.17
N GLY A 37 -2.51 -11.99 -8.86
CA GLY A 37 -2.94 -10.89 -9.71
C GLY A 37 -2.25 -10.89 -11.08
N ILE A 38 -0.92 -10.98 -11.09
CA ILE A 38 -0.13 -11.04 -12.34
C ILE A 38 -0.50 -12.28 -13.16
N ARG A 39 -0.65 -13.44 -12.51
CA ARG A 39 -0.97 -14.69 -13.22
C ARG A 39 -2.42 -14.79 -13.68
N SER A 40 -3.29 -13.91 -13.20
CA SER A 40 -4.68 -13.80 -13.66
C SER A 40 -4.83 -12.97 -14.95
N TRP A 41 -3.73 -12.35 -15.42
CA TRP A 41 -3.77 -11.48 -16.58
C TRP A 41 -3.91 -12.26 -17.89
N ASP A 42 -5.05 -12.06 -18.57
CA ASP A 42 -5.33 -12.58 -19.90
C ASP A 42 -4.60 -11.74 -20.96
N ILE A 43 -3.32 -12.04 -21.16
CA ILE A 43 -2.47 -11.46 -22.20
C ILE A 43 -1.78 -12.57 -23.00
N ASP A 44 -1.78 -12.43 -24.32
CA ASP A 44 -1.13 -13.39 -25.21
C ASP A 44 0.40 -13.30 -25.06
N PRO A 45 1.09 -14.40 -24.70
CA PRO A 45 2.55 -14.43 -24.63
C PRO A 45 3.24 -14.04 -25.94
N GLY A 46 2.57 -14.20 -27.09
CA GLY A 46 3.07 -13.76 -28.39
C GLY A 46 3.09 -12.24 -28.57
N ILE A 47 2.27 -11.51 -27.81
CA ILE A 47 2.21 -10.04 -27.80
C ILE A 47 3.14 -9.50 -26.70
N CYS A 48 3.08 -10.09 -25.51
CA CYS A 48 3.88 -9.68 -24.37
C CYS A 48 4.34 -10.89 -23.55
N SER A 49 5.63 -11.23 -23.65
CA SER A 49 6.23 -12.21 -22.74
C SER A 49 6.43 -11.57 -21.36
N LEU A 50 5.48 -11.80 -20.45
CA LEU A 50 5.55 -11.29 -19.08
C LEU A 50 6.82 -11.75 -18.36
N ASP A 51 7.30 -12.98 -18.61
CA ASP A 51 8.53 -13.49 -17.99
C ASP A 51 9.73 -12.59 -18.30
N GLU A 52 9.94 -12.30 -19.59
CA GLU A 52 11.06 -11.46 -20.03
C GLU A 52 10.88 -10.01 -19.60
N GLN A 53 9.67 -9.46 -19.69
CA GLN A 53 9.43 -8.06 -19.29
C GLN A 53 9.62 -7.85 -17.79
N LEU A 54 9.27 -8.83 -16.94
CA LEU A 54 9.50 -8.76 -15.50
C LEU A 54 11.00 -8.87 -15.16
N LYS A 55 11.78 -9.72 -15.86
CA LYS A 55 13.25 -9.75 -15.75
C LYS A 55 13.89 -8.42 -16.16
N VAL A 56 13.40 -7.81 -17.24
CA VAL A 56 13.85 -6.48 -17.69
C VAL A 56 13.50 -5.41 -16.66
N PHE A 57 12.31 -5.48 -16.05
CA PHE A 57 11.92 -4.57 -14.98
C PHE A 57 12.91 -4.64 -13.81
N VAL A 58 13.22 -5.84 -13.29
CA VAL A 58 14.16 -6.02 -12.17
C VAL A 58 15.51 -5.38 -12.47
N SER A 59 15.98 -5.45 -13.72
CA SER A 59 17.28 -4.92 -14.13
C SER A 59 17.30 -3.45 -14.56
N ARG A 60 16.18 -2.87 -15.00
CA ARG A 60 16.15 -1.55 -15.68
C ARG A 60 15.05 -0.58 -15.22
N HIS A 61 14.34 -0.89 -14.15
CA HIS A 61 13.36 0.07 -13.62
C HIS A 61 14.06 1.32 -13.08
N SER A 62 13.34 2.43 -13.13
CA SER A 62 13.69 3.66 -12.44
C SER A 62 12.97 3.70 -11.09
N ALA A 63 13.65 4.14 -10.05
CA ALA A 63 13.06 4.31 -8.73
C ALA A 63 12.89 5.81 -8.42
N THR A 64 11.68 6.20 -8.04
CA THR A 64 11.36 7.55 -7.58
C THR A 64 10.87 7.49 -6.13
N PHE A 65 11.33 8.44 -5.32
CA PHE A 65 11.06 8.50 -3.89
C PHE A 65 10.29 9.78 -3.58
N SER A 66 9.18 9.66 -2.86
CA SER A 66 8.39 10.83 -2.47
C SER A 66 9.13 11.62 -1.39
N SER A 67 9.32 12.91 -1.62
CA SER A 67 9.85 13.84 -0.60
C SER A 67 8.79 14.26 0.43
N ILE A 68 7.51 14.08 0.09
CA ILE A 68 6.36 14.51 0.90
C ILE A 68 5.87 13.36 1.77
N VAL A 69 5.76 12.16 1.20
CA VAL A 69 5.26 10.95 1.87
C VAL A 69 6.44 10.04 2.13
N LYS A 70 7.01 10.11 3.35
CA LYS A 70 8.12 9.23 3.76
C LYS A 70 7.70 7.76 3.58
N GLY A 71 8.56 6.96 2.95
CA GLY A 71 8.34 5.53 2.73
C GLY A 71 7.68 5.19 1.38
N GLN A 72 7.03 6.16 0.72
CA GLN A 72 6.46 5.94 -0.61
C GLN A 72 7.57 5.84 -1.67
N ARG A 73 7.51 4.79 -2.47
CA ARG A 73 8.41 4.55 -3.62
C ARG A 73 7.58 4.20 -4.85
N SER A 74 7.95 4.74 -6.00
CA SER A 74 7.37 4.34 -7.28
C SER A 74 8.47 3.80 -8.17
N LEU A 75 8.32 2.55 -8.58
CA LEU A 75 9.25 1.86 -9.47
C LEU A 75 8.62 1.78 -10.86
N HIS A 76 9.25 2.39 -11.85
CA HIS A 76 8.68 2.53 -13.18
C HIS A 76 9.64 2.04 -14.24
N HIS A 77 9.14 1.18 -15.13
CA HIS A 77 9.85 0.77 -16.33
C HIS A 77 8.91 0.89 -17.53
N ARG A 78 9.36 1.58 -18.57
CA ARG A 78 8.64 1.71 -19.83
C ARG A 78 9.38 0.92 -20.91
N GLY A 79 8.86 -0.25 -21.24
CA GLY A 79 9.35 -1.09 -22.33
C GLY A 79 8.57 -0.87 -23.63
N ASP A 80 8.99 -1.57 -24.69
CA ASP A 80 8.34 -1.51 -26.00
C ASP A 80 7.00 -2.26 -26.03
N THR A 81 6.84 -3.29 -25.19
CA THR A 81 5.65 -4.15 -25.13
C THR A 81 4.88 -4.03 -23.82
N LEU A 82 5.54 -3.63 -22.74
CA LEU A 82 4.95 -3.49 -21.41
C LEU A 82 5.46 -2.23 -20.70
N GLU A 83 4.52 -1.44 -20.20
CA GLU A 83 4.78 -0.40 -19.22
C GLU A 83 4.37 -0.90 -17.82
N THR A 84 5.34 -0.92 -16.90
CA THR A 84 5.14 -1.43 -15.54
C THR A 84 5.39 -0.32 -14.54
N LEU A 85 4.40 -0.06 -13.70
CA LEU A 85 4.47 0.83 -12.55
C LEU A 85 4.15 0.05 -11.27
N VAL A 86 5.07 0.05 -10.31
CA VAL A 86 4.89 -0.54 -8.98
C VAL A 86 4.92 0.58 -7.95
N LEU A 87 3.80 0.77 -7.26
CA LEU A 87 3.66 1.71 -6.15
C LEU A 87 3.82 0.97 -4.84
N LEU A 88 4.88 1.30 -4.10
CA LEU A 88 5.15 0.78 -2.77
C LEU A 88 4.80 1.84 -1.73
N ASN A 89 3.95 1.48 -0.78
CA ASN A 89 3.44 2.38 0.27
C ASN A 89 2.92 3.73 -0.28
N PRO A 90 2.02 3.74 -1.29
CA PRO A 90 1.51 4.98 -1.83
C PRO A 90 0.61 5.71 -0.83
N SER A 91 0.46 7.02 -1.02
CA SER A 91 -0.68 7.78 -0.50
C SER A 91 -1.95 7.52 -1.32
N ASP A 92 -3.10 7.77 -0.70
CA ASP A 92 -4.42 7.82 -1.36
C ASP A 92 -4.40 8.70 -2.61
N LYS A 93 -3.80 9.89 -2.51
CA LYS A 93 -3.69 10.83 -3.63
C LYS A 93 -2.84 10.27 -4.77
N SER A 94 -1.63 9.77 -4.46
CA SER A 94 -0.75 9.22 -5.50
C SER A 94 -1.37 8.01 -6.20
N LEU A 95 -2.07 7.15 -5.46
CA LEU A 95 -2.75 6.01 -6.05
C LEU A 95 -3.89 6.46 -6.98
N CYS A 96 -4.70 7.43 -6.57
CA CYS A 96 -5.76 7.97 -7.43
C CYS A 96 -5.20 8.61 -8.70
N ASP A 97 -4.09 9.34 -8.60
CA ASP A 97 -3.45 10.00 -9.74
C ASP A 97 -2.88 8.98 -10.73
N GLU A 98 -2.19 7.94 -10.26
CA GLU A 98 -1.64 6.89 -11.14
C GLU A 98 -2.72 5.97 -11.71
N LEU A 99 -3.81 5.73 -10.97
CA LEU A 99 -4.97 5.05 -11.51
C LEU A 99 -5.61 5.86 -12.65
N ARG A 100 -5.70 7.20 -12.49
CA ARG A 100 -6.18 8.08 -13.56
C ARG A 100 -5.27 7.98 -14.79
N ASN A 101 -3.96 8.03 -14.60
CA ASN A 101 -2.98 7.87 -15.70
C ASN A 101 -3.15 6.52 -16.41
N LEU A 102 -3.29 5.42 -15.65
CA LEU A 102 -3.54 4.09 -16.19
C LEU A 102 -4.81 4.07 -17.03
N LEU A 103 -5.89 4.70 -16.58
CA LEU A 103 -7.17 4.72 -17.30
C LEU A 103 -7.11 5.57 -18.57
N LEU A 104 -6.36 6.68 -18.56
CA LEU A 104 -6.16 7.57 -19.71
C LEU A 104 -5.20 6.99 -20.76
N ASP A 105 -4.34 6.05 -20.39
CA ASP A 105 -3.39 5.43 -21.31
C ASP A 105 -4.10 4.69 -22.47
N PRO A 106 -3.64 4.77 -23.73
CA PRO A 106 -4.29 4.10 -24.85
C PRO A 106 -4.05 2.57 -24.94
N ALA A 107 -3.41 1.94 -23.94
CA ALA A 107 -3.10 0.51 -23.94
C ALA A 107 -4.37 -0.37 -24.08
N PRO A 108 -4.32 -1.40 -24.95
CA PRO A 108 -5.44 -2.32 -25.15
C PRO A 108 -5.62 -3.27 -23.97
N HIS A 109 -4.54 -3.61 -23.25
CA HIS A 109 -4.56 -4.50 -22.10
C HIS A 109 -3.97 -3.79 -20.89
N LYS A 110 -4.76 -3.72 -19.83
CA LYS A 110 -4.40 -3.07 -18.58
C LYS A 110 -4.61 -4.02 -17.42
N LEU A 111 -3.67 -4.05 -16.49
CA LEU A 111 -3.78 -4.79 -15.23
C LEU A 111 -3.57 -3.83 -14.05
N LEU A 112 -4.52 -3.86 -13.11
CA LEU A 112 -4.40 -3.25 -11.79
C LEU A 112 -4.39 -4.36 -10.73
N VAL A 113 -3.36 -4.40 -9.88
CA VAL A 113 -3.33 -5.31 -8.73
C VAL A 113 -3.22 -4.49 -7.45
N LEU A 114 -4.20 -4.65 -6.56
CA LEU A 114 -4.22 -4.08 -5.23
C LEU A 114 -3.83 -5.19 -4.23
N ALA A 115 -2.65 -5.07 -3.64
CA ALA A 115 -2.13 -6.01 -2.64
C ALA A 115 -1.74 -5.27 -1.36
N GLY A 116 -2.11 -5.79 -0.20
CA GLY A 116 -1.82 -5.15 1.09
C GLY A 116 -2.86 -5.47 2.16
N PRO A 117 -2.63 -5.01 3.41
CA PRO A 117 -3.61 -5.15 4.47
C PRO A 117 -4.88 -4.40 4.10
N CYS A 118 -6.02 -5.03 4.30
CA CYS A 118 -7.33 -4.45 4.00
C CYS A 118 -8.22 -4.49 5.25
N LEU A 119 -9.13 -3.52 5.37
CA LEU A 119 -10.17 -3.54 6.38
C LEU A 119 -11.16 -4.67 6.09
N GLU A 120 -11.41 -5.56 7.05
CA GLU A 120 -12.25 -6.75 6.85
C GLU A 120 -13.70 -6.41 6.44
N GLU A 121 -14.28 -5.35 7.04
CA GLU A 121 -15.67 -4.95 6.79
C GLU A 121 -15.87 -4.31 5.40
N THR A 122 -14.97 -3.43 4.96
CA THR A 122 -15.13 -2.64 3.73
C THR A 122 -14.28 -3.15 2.57
N GLY A 123 -13.23 -3.92 2.85
CA GLY A 123 -12.18 -4.28 1.90
C GLY A 123 -11.30 -3.08 1.50
N GLU A 124 -11.30 -2.00 2.26
CA GLU A 124 -10.44 -0.84 2.00
C GLU A 124 -8.97 -1.19 2.22
N LEU A 125 -8.15 -0.99 1.19
CA LEU A 125 -6.70 -1.19 1.23
C LEU A 125 -6.06 -0.12 2.11
N LEU A 126 -5.30 -0.54 3.11
CA LEU A 126 -4.56 0.38 3.98
C LEU A 126 -3.31 0.89 3.25
N LEU A 127 -3.17 2.22 3.24
CA LEU A 127 -2.09 2.93 2.55
C LEU A 127 -1.16 3.61 3.56
N GLN A 128 -0.07 4.22 3.06
CA GLN A 128 0.85 4.96 3.93
C GLN A 128 0.17 6.14 4.63
N THR A 129 -0.78 6.76 3.92
CA THR A 129 -1.68 7.78 4.45
C THR A 129 -3.10 7.46 3.99
N GLY A 130 -3.99 7.14 4.93
CA GLY A 130 -5.40 6.85 4.64
C GLY A 130 -5.61 5.43 4.12
N GLY A 131 -6.60 5.27 3.24
CA GLY A 131 -6.95 4.01 2.62
C GLY A 131 -7.49 4.20 1.21
N PHE A 132 -7.58 3.11 0.46
CA PHE A 132 -8.17 3.07 -0.86
C PHE A 132 -9.33 2.08 -0.90
N SER A 133 -10.52 2.61 -1.14
CA SER A 133 -11.78 1.89 -1.06
C SER A 133 -12.42 1.86 -2.43
N LEU A 134 -13.46 1.02 -2.57
CA LEU A 134 -14.25 0.99 -3.78
C LEU A 134 -14.80 2.37 -4.17
N ARG A 135 -15.16 3.21 -3.18
CA ARG A 135 -15.66 4.57 -3.44
C ARG A 135 -14.62 5.45 -4.11
N HIS A 136 -13.36 5.37 -3.67
CA HIS A 136 -12.24 6.07 -4.29
C HIS A 136 -12.08 5.63 -5.76
N PHE A 137 -12.15 4.32 -6.02
CA PHE A 137 -12.08 3.78 -7.37
C PHE A 137 -13.23 4.29 -8.28
N LEU A 138 -14.48 4.23 -7.78
CA LEU A 138 -15.65 4.74 -8.50
C LEU A 138 -15.57 6.24 -8.77
N GLN A 139 -15.00 7.01 -7.84
CA GLN A 139 -14.79 8.44 -8.02
C GLN A 139 -13.82 8.72 -9.18
N VAL A 140 -12.70 7.99 -9.26
CA VAL A 140 -11.74 8.14 -10.37
C VAL A 140 -12.42 7.79 -11.70
N LEU A 141 -13.22 6.71 -11.76
CA LEU A 141 -13.99 6.40 -12.97
C LEU A 141 -15.04 7.46 -13.33
N GLY A 142 -15.56 8.17 -12.32
CA GLY A 142 -16.49 9.28 -12.49
C GLY A 142 -15.86 10.58 -12.99
N ASP A 143 -14.52 10.67 -13.04
CA ASP A 143 -13.81 11.87 -13.49
C ASP A 143 -14.19 12.23 -14.93
N LYS A 144 -14.41 13.53 -15.16
CA LYS A 144 -14.90 14.03 -16.44
C LYS A 144 -14.00 13.61 -17.62
N GLU A 145 -12.68 13.71 -17.45
CA GLU A 145 -11.72 13.35 -18.50
C GLU A 145 -11.80 11.87 -18.89
N ILE A 146 -11.93 10.98 -17.89
CA ILE A 146 -12.09 9.54 -18.11
C ILE A 146 -13.41 9.25 -18.80
N ARG A 147 -14.51 9.86 -18.34
CA ARG A 147 -15.82 9.69 -18.98
C ARG A 147 -15.85 10.22 -20.42
N ASP A 148 -15.21 11.36 -20.66
CA ASP A 148 -15.13 11.97 -21.99
C ASP A 148 -14.30 11.09 -22.94
N LEU A 149 -13.18 10.48 -22.47
CA LEU A 149 -12.41 9.50 -23.23
C LEU A 149 -13.24 8.25 -23.57
N LEU A 150 -13.97 7.74 -22.59
CA LEU A 150 -14.84 6.57 -22.76
C LEU A 150 -16.05 6.87 -23.68
N ALA A 151 -16.56 8.10 -23.69
CA ALA A 151 -17.69 8.51 -24.53
C ALA A 151 -17.30 8.92 -25.96
N SER A 152 -16.07 9.40 -26.16
CA SER A 152 -15.60 9.96 -27.45
C SER A 152 -15.00 8.93 -28.41
N THR A 153 -14.75 7.71 -27.95
CA THR A 153 -14.14 6.67 -28.78
C THR A 153 -15.24 5.87 -29.50
N PRO A 154 -15.35 5.88 -30.85
CA PRO A 154 -16.17 4.89 -31.54
C PRO A 154 -15.65 3.51 -31.13
N PRO A 155 -16.51 2.54 -30.77
CA PRO A 155 -16.04 1.27 -30.22
C PRO A 155 -15.01 0.67 -31.18
N PRO A 156 -13.73 0.51 -30.77
CA PRO A 156 -12.77 -0.22 -31.57
C PRO A 156 -13.31 -1.64 -31.80
N ALA A 157 -12.82 -2.32 -32.85
CA ALA A 157 -13.23 -3.70 -33.12
C ALA A 157 -13.04 -4.60 -31.88
N ASP A 158 -12.04 -4.28 -31.04
CA ASP A 158 -11.80 -4.85 -29.71
C ASP A 158 -11.77 -3.74 -28.66
N LEU A 159 -12.64 -3.83 -27.64
CA LEU A 159 -12.64 -2.92 -26.50
C LEU A 159 -11.39 -3.08 -25.64
N PRO A 160 -10.81 -1.99 -25.10
CA PRO A 160 -9.73 -2.08 -24.14
C PRO A 160 -10.18 -2.91 -22.93
N LYS A 161 -9.27 -3.75 -22.42
CA LYS A 161 -9.54 -4.65 -21.29
C LYS A 161 -8.79 -4.15 -20.06
N LEU A 162 -9.54 -3.91 -18.98
CA LEU A 162 -8.96 -3.63 -17.66
C LEU A 162 -9.28 -4.79 -16.73
N THR A 163 -8.23 -5.52 -16.37
CA THR A 163 -8.27 -6.56 -15.34
C THR A 163 -7.90 -5.95 -14.01
N ILE A 164 -8.72 -6.19 -12.98
CA ILE A 164 -8.53 -5.66 -11.63
C ILE A 164 -8.47 -6.83 -10.67
N THR A 165 -7.38 -6.89 -9.91
CA THR A 165 -7.24 -7.77 -8.76
C THR A 165 -7.38 -6.95 -7.50
N CYS A 166 -8.40 -7.25 -6.71
CA CYS A 166 -8.77 -6.51 -5.50
C CYS A 166 -9.27 -7.48 -4.41
N PRO A 167 -9.48 -7.02 -3.16
CA PRO A 167 -10.04 -7.85 -2.11
C PRO A 167 -11.34 -8.53 -2.54
N THR A 168 -11.50 -9.80 -2.18
CA THR A 168 -12.67 -10.65 -2.53
C THR A 168 -13.78 -10.59 -1.47
N PHE A 169 -13.71 -9.61 -0.58
CA PHE A 169 -14.62 -9.38 0.55
C PHE A 169 -14.99 -7.90 0.67
N GLY A 170 -15.84 -7.57 1.64
CA GLY A 170 -16.30 -6.20 1.88
C GLY A 170 -17.08 -5.60 0.71
N ASP A 171 -16.92 -4.31 0.47
CA ASP A 171 -17.63 -3.58 -0.58
C ASP A 171 -17.23 -4.04 -1.99
N TRP A 172 -15.98 -4.50 -2.16
CA TRP A 172 -15.47 -4.99 -3.45
C TRP A 172 -16.17 -6.26 -3.92
N ALA A 173 -16.60 -7.13 -3.01
CA ALA A 173 -17.32 -8.36 -3.33
C ALA A 173 -18.79 -8.09 -3.76
N GLN A 174 -19.34 -6.95 -3.36
CA GLN A 174 -20.73 -6.57 -3.66
C GLN A 174 -20.88 -5.87 -5.00
N LEU A 175 -19.79 -5.65 -5.72
CA LEU A 175 -19.81 -5.04 -7.05
C LEU A 175 -20.54 -5.92 -8.05
N SER A 176 -21.69 -5.45 -8.52
CA SER A 176 -22.28 -5.98 -9.73
C SER A 176 -21.69 -5.26 -10.95
N PRO A 177 -21.33 -5.98 -12.02
CA PRO A 177 -20.84 -5.38 -13.26
C PRO A 177 -21.80 -4.32 -13.83
N GLU A 178 -23.10 -4.46 -13.58
CA GLU A 178 -24.17 -3.59 -14.07
C GLU A 178 -24.10 -2.15 -13.52
N VAL A 179 -23.53 -1.95 -12.33
CA VAL A 179 -23.49 -0.63 -11.65
C VAL A 179 -22.63 0.39 -12.39
N LEU A 180 -21.68 -0.06 -13.21
CA LEU A 180 -20.67 0.83 -13.76
C LEU A 180 -21.09 1.55 -15.04
N GLY A 181 -22.08 1.06 -15.79
CA GLY A 181 -22.49 1.71 -17.05
C GLY A 181 -21.37 1.85 -18.11
N LEU A 182 -20.22 1.20 -17.89
CA LEU A 182 -18.98 1.31 -18.67
C LEU A 182 -18.86 0.27 -19.79
N HIS A 183 -19.82 -0.65 -19.91
CA HIS A 183 -19.76 -1.80 -20.82
C HIS A 183 -19.65 -1.44 -22.30
N SER A 184 -20.01 -0.20 -22.68
CA SER A 184 -19.89 0.25 -24.07
C SER A 184 -18.50 0.74 -24.47
N ALA A 185 -17.58 0.94 -23.52
CA ALA A 185 -16.28 1.58 -23.78
C ALA A 185 -15.06 0.87 -23.15
N LEU A 186 -15.24 0.09 -22.08
CA LEU A 186 -14.15 -0.64 -21.40
C LEU A 186 -14.63 -2.01 -20.92
N GLN A 187 -13.90 -3.07 -21.27
CA GLN A 187 -14.16 -4.41 -20.73
C GLN A 187 -13.49 -4.57 -19.37
N LEU A 188 -14.28 -4.52 -18.30
CA LEU A 188 -13.82 -4.71 -16.93
C LEU A 188 -13.87 -6.18 -16.52
N ARG A 189 -12.79 -6.69 -15.94
CA ARG A 189 -12.72 -8.03 -15.34
C ARG A 189 -12.23 -7.94 -13.90
N TRP A 190 -12.99 -8.51 -12.98
CA TRP A 190 -12.73 -8.48 -11.55
C TRP A 190 -12.25 -9.85 -11.09
N ASN A 191 -11.09 -9.88 -10.42
CA ASN A 191 -10.51 -11.08 -9.81
C ASN A 191 -10.63 -12.36 -10.68
N PRO A 192 -10.15 -12.35 -11.95
CA PRO A 192 -10.20 -13.56 -12.76
C PRO A 192 -9.36 -14.68 -12.13
N PRO A 193 -9.68 -15.96 -12.44
CA PRO A 193 -8.86 -17.08 -11.98
C PRO A 193 -7.46 -17.00 -12.61
N VAL A 194 -6.49 -17.64 -11.96
CA VAL A 194 -5.12 -17.76 -12.46
C VAL A 194 -5.11 -18.53 -13.79
N GLN A 195 -4.46 -17.95 -14.81
CA GLN A 195 -4.38 -18.52 -16.16
C GLN A 195 -2.94 -18.81 -16.58
N LEU A 196 -2.01 -17.96 -16.14
CA LEU A 196 -0.60 -18.06 -16.50
C LEU A 196 0.16 -19.01 -15.55
N PRO A 197 1.13 -19.78 -16.08
CA PRO A 197 2.00 -20.60 -15.25
C PRO A 197 2.90 -19.72 -14.35
N ALA A 198 3.41 -20.31 -13.27
CA ALA A 198 4.51 -19.69 -12.54
C ALA A 198 5.73 -19.60 -13.47
N SER A 199 6.43 -18.47 -13.43
CA SER A 199 7.57 -18.19 -14.31
C SER A 199 8.77 -17.69 -13.48
N GLU A 200 9.97 -17.82 -14.03
CA GLU A 200 11.19 -17.44 -13.33
C GLU A 200 11.27 -15.92 -13.14
N GLY A 201 10.93 -15.15 -14.17
CA GLY A 201 10.88 -13.70 -14.12
C GLY A 201 9.85 -13.16 -13.13
N LEU A 202 8.72 -13.84 -12.97
CA LEU A 202 7.75 -13.50 -11.92
C LEU A 202 8.35 -13.75 -10.53
N ARG A 203 9.06 -14.87 -10.33
CA ARG A 203 9.71 -15.17 -9.06
C ARG A 203 10.79 -14.14 -8.72
N GLU A 204 11.68 -13.83 -9.66
CA GLU A 204 12.72 -12.80 -9.48
C GLU A 204 12.10 -11.43 -9.18
N PHE A 205 11.02 -11.08 -9.87
CA PHE A 205 10.28 -9.85 -9.61
C PHE A 205 9.69 -9.80 -8.20
N LEU A 206 9.05 -10.88 -7.74
CA LEU A 206 8.47 -10.95 -6.40
C LEU A 206 9.55 -10.92 -5.31
N GLU A 207 10.68 -11.61 -5.52
CA GLU A 207 11.86 -11.53 -4.64
C GLU A 207 12.36 -10.08 -4.55
N TYR A 208 12.49 -9.39 -5.68
CA TYR A 208 12.89 -7.98 -5.73
C TYR A 208 11.90 -7.04 -5.00
N VAL A 209 10.59 -7.24 -5.20
CA VAL A 209 9.56 -6.46 -4.50
C VAL A 209 9.61 -6.73 -2.99
N ALA A 210 9.84 -7.99 -2.58
CA ALA A 210 9.98 -8.35 -1.17
C ALA A 210 11.18 -7.65 -0.51
N GLU A 211 12.33 -7.61 -1.18
CA GLU A 211 13.52 -6.86 -0.74
C GLU A 211 13.26 -5.34 -0.71
N SER A 212 12.42 -4.84 -1.61
CA SER A 212 12.08 -3.42 -1.66
C SER A 212 11.11 -2.97 -0.56
N LEU A 213 10.40 -3.92 0.08
CA LEU A 213 9.40 -3.72 1.12
C LEU A 213 9.97 -3.74 2.55
N GLU A 214 11.26 -3.44 2.72
CA GLU A 214 11.89 -3.37 4.05
C GLU A 214 11.03 -2.56 5.04
N PRO A 215 10.65 -3.16 6.20
CA PRO A 215 9.89 -2.45 7.20
C PRO A 215 10.75 -1.33 7.76
N PRO A 216 10.22 -0.11 7.95
CA PRO A 216 11.01 0.96 8.53
C PRO A 216 11.44 0.62 9.94
N SER A 217 12.62 1.11 10.30
CA SER A 217 13.14 0.94 11.66
C SER A 217 12.14 1.48 12.68
N PRO A 218 11.91 0.77 13.81
CA PRO A 218 11.11 1.32 14.91
C PRO A 218 11.63 2.68 15.40
N PHE A 219 12.93 2.96 15.26
CA PHE A 219 13.57 4.24 15.57
C PHE A 219 13.17 5.36 14.60
N ASP A 220 13.00 5.04 13.31
CA ASP A 220 12.60 6.01 12.28
C ASP A 220 11.10 6.31 12.32
N LEU A 221 10.30 5.28 12.62
CA LEU A 221 8.86 5.43 12.85
C LEU A 221 8.60 6.35 14.04
N LEU A 222 9.24 6.04 15.18
CA LEU A 222 9.06 6.72 16.44
C LEU A 222 10.37 7.39 16.86
N GLU A 223 10.70 8.47 16.16
CA GLU A 223 11.94 9.24 16.34
C GLU A 223 12.17 9.64 17.80
N PRO A 224 13.43 9.59 18.28
CA PRO A 224 13.73 10.03 19.62
C PRO A 224 13.50 11.54 19.77
N PRO A 225 13.16 11.99 20.99
CA PRO A 225 13.03 13.40 21.31
C PRO A 225 14.29 14.22 21.04
N ALA A 226 14.12 15.40 20.46
CA ALA A 226 15.18 16.41 20.42
C ALA A 226 15.45 17.08 21.79
N SER A 227 14.52 17.01 22.75
CA SER A 227 14.65 17.65 24.06
C SER A 227 14.68 16.65 25.21
N VAL A 228 15.62 16.84 26.13
CA VAL A 228 15.78 16.01 27.33
C VAL A 228 14.90 16.59 28.45
N GLY A 229 14.13 15.74 29.13
CA GLY A 229 13.31 16.14 30.27
C GLY A 229 11.96 15.43 30.34
N PHE A 230 11.39 15.35 31.54
CA PHE A 230 10.10 14.72 31.80
C PHE A 230 8.98 15.76 31.94
N LEU A 231 7.83 15.48 31.36
CA LEU A 231 6.63 16.27 31.50
C LEU A 231 5.82 15.76 32.70
N ARG A 232 5.57 16.63 33.69
CA ARG A 232 4.73 16.30 34.85
C ARG A 232 3.32 16.86 34.65
N LEU A 233 2.33 15.97 34.57
CA LEU A 233 0.92 16.32 34.48
C LEU A 233 0.32 16.42 35.89
N ALA A 234 0.12 17.64 36.38
CA ALA A 234 -0.35 17.91 37.74
C ALA A 234 -1.87 18.01 37.87
N ARG A 235 -2.59 18.29 36.78
CA ARG A 235 -4.05 18.42 36.75
C ARG A 235 -4.65 17.33 35.86
N PRO A 236 -5.90 16.90 36.12
CA PRO A 236 -6.62 16.02 35.22
C PRO A 236 -6.62 16.57 33.80
N CYS A 237 -6.16 15.79 32.83
CA CYS A 237 -6.11 16.20 31.44
C CYS A 237 -6.39 15.05 30.48
N CYS A 238 -6.86 15.41 29.29
CA CYS A 238 -7.13 14.52 28.16
C CYS A 238 -6.46 15.13 26.92
N TYR A 239 -5.65 14.34 26.23
CA TYR A 239 -5.08 14.68 24.93
C TYR A 239 -5.69 13.77 23.88
N ILE A 240 -6.12 14.34 22.76
CA ILE A 240 -6.63 13.60 21.61
C ILE A 240 -5.61 13.72 20.49
N PHE A 241 -5.27 12.59 19.90
CA PHE A 241 -4.27 12.45 18.86
C PHE A 241 -4.94 11.89 17.60
N PRO A 242 -5.06 12.71 16.54
CA PRO A 242 -5.58 12.21 15.29
C PRO A 242 -4.65 11.13 14.74
N GLY A 243 -5.21 9.97 14.42
CA GLY A 243 -4.45 8.77 14.05
C GLY A 243 -4.77 8.21 12.67
N GLY A 244 -5.56 8.92 11.85
CA GLY A 244 -5.96 8.49 10.51
C GLY A 244 -7.40 8.01 10.50
N LEU A 245 -7.61 6.71 10.24
CA LEU A 245 -8.92 6.06 10.26
C LEU A 245 -9.49 5.90 11.68
N GLY A 246 -8.66 6.13 12.71
CA GLY A 246 -9.07 6.18 14.10
C GLY A 246 -8.13 7.06 14.93
N ASP A 247 -8.59 7.46 16.11
CA ASP A 247 -7.87 8.35 17.02
C ASP A 247 -7.27 7.58 18.20
N ALA A 248 -6.23 8.17 18.80
CA ALA A 248 -5.72 7.78 20.10
C ALA A 248 -6.01 8.87 21.13
N ALA A 249 -6.23 8.49 22.38
CA ALA A 249 -6.43 9.43 23.47
C ALA A 249 -5.52 9.10 24.65
N PHE A 250 -5.05 10.11 25.36
CA PHE A 250 -4.25 9.95 26.56
C PHE A 250 -4.90 10.69 27.73
N PHE A 251 -5.16 9.97 28.81
CA PHE A 251 -5.74 10.50 30.04
C PHE A 251 -4.71 10.47 31.14
N ALA A 252 -4.61 11.57 31.89
CA ALA A 252 -3.86 11.62 33.14
C ALA A 252 -4.75 12.19 34.23
N VAL A 253 -4.92 11.45 35.32
CA VAL A 253 -5.74 11.86 36.48
C VAL A 253 -5.01 11.43 37.75
N ASN A 254 -4.70 12.39 38.63
CA ASN A 254 -4.08 12.13 39.95
C ASN A 254 -2.84 11.20 39.92
N GLY A 255 -1.99 11.34 38.90
CA GLY A 255 -0.77 10.54 38.76
C GLY A 255 -0.99 9.13 38.17
N PHE A 256 -2.22 8.80 37.77
CA PHE A 256 -2.52 7.62 36.97
C PHE A 256 -2.73 8.01 35.51
N THR A 257 -2.15 7.24 34.60
CA THR A 257 -2.12 7.52 33.17
C THR A 257 -2.65 6.36 32.34
N VAL A 258 -3.48 6.67 31.35
CA VAL A 258 -4.09 5.68 30.45
C VAL A 258 -3.91 6.13 29.01
N LEU A 259 -3.28 5.30 28.19
CA LEU A 259 -3.30 5.43 26.73
C LEU A 259 -4.46 4.60 26.18
N VAL A 260 -5.37 5.23 25.45
CA VAL A 260 -6.54 4.59 24.85
C VAL A 260 -6.33 4.55 23.33
N ASN A 261 -6.30 3.34 22.77
CA ASN A 261 -6.01 3.07 21.35
C ASN A 261 -4.66 3.63 20.87
N GLY A 262 -4.32 3.36 19.61
CA GLY A 262 -3.11 3.81 18.94
C GLY A 262 -3.34 4.53 17.62
N GLY A 263 -4.58 4.57 17.11
CA GLY A 263 -4.86 5.04 15.77
C GLY A 263 -4.35 4.08 14.68
N SER A 264 -4.65 4.41 13.42
CA SER A 264 -4.25 3.61 12.26
C SER A 264 -2.84 3.90 11.74
N ASN A 265 -2.27 5.05 12.09
CA ASN A 265 -0.96 5.45 11.58
C ASN A 265 0.19 4.79 12.38
N PRO A 266 1.08 4.00 11.73
CA PRO A 266 2.26 3.44 12.39
C PRO A 266 3.17 4.51 12.99
N LYS A 267 3.26 5.70 12.38
CA LYS A 267 3.90 6.89 12.95
C LYS A 267 2.95 7.57 13.94
N SER A 268 2.88 6.97 15.12
CA SER A 268 1.98 7.39 16.20
C SER A 268 2.19 8.85 16.61
N SER A 269 1.17 9.69 16.42
CA SER A 269 1.21 11.11 16.81
C SER A 269 1.34 11.31 18.33
N PHE A 270 0.77 10.39 19.12
CA PHE A 270 0.88 10.38 20.58
C PHE A 270 2.29 10.13 21.10
N TRP A 271 3.18 9.52 20.30
CA TRP A 271 4.56 9.22 20.70
C TRP A 271 5.30 10.47 21.19
N LYS A 272 5.05 11.61 20.52
CA LYS A 272 5.60 12.91 20.91
C LYS A 272 5.25 13.27 22.34
N LEU A 273 4.07 12.91 22.86
CA LEU A 273 3.74 13.14 24.27
C LEU A 273 4.27 12.01 25.15
N VAL A 274 3.93 10.77 24.82
CA VAL A 274 4.16 9.59 25.67
C VAL A 274 5.64 9.42 26.03
N ARG A 275 6.55 9.74 25.11
CA ARG A 275 7.99 9.66 25.38
C ARG A 275 8.49 10.68 26.41
N HIS A 276 7.74 11.77 26.65
CA HIS A 276 8.06 12.78 27.67
C HIS A 276 7.57 12.35 29.06
N LEU A 277 6.78 11.28 29.14
CA LEU A 277 6.24 10.80 30.39
C LEU A 277 7.18 9.80 31.01
N ASP A 278 7.22 9.82 32.34
CA ASP A 278 8.00 8.85 33.11
C ASP A 278 7.48 7.42 32.92
N ARG A 279 6.15 7.27 32.81
CA ARG A 279 5.48 5.99 32.58
C ARG A 279 4.08 6.16 31.99
N VAL A 280 3.57 5.08 31.42
CA VAL A 280 2.16 4.88 31.08
C VAL A 280 1.66 3.73 31.95
N ASP A 281 0.68 3.97 32.81
CA ASP A 281 0.23 2.98 33.81
C ASP A 281 -0.69 1.92 33.20
N ALA A 282 -1.50 2.30 32.21
CA ALA A 282 -2.39 1.37 31.52
C ALA A 282 -2.53 1.70 30.03
N VAL A 283 -2.76 0.65 29.23
CA VAL A 283 -3.17 0.75 27.84
C VAL A 283 -4.55 0.11 27.72
N LEU A 284 -5.51 0.86 27.19
CA LEU A 284 -6.86 0.39 26.91
C LEU A 284 -7.06 0.34 25.39
N VAL A 285 -7.53 -0.80 24.89
CA VAL A 285 -7.90 -0.95 23.49
C VAL A 285 -9.41 -1.16 23.45
N THR A 286 -10.14 -0.29 22.74
CA THR A 286 -11.61 -0.35 22.69
C THR A 286 -12.10 -1.57 21.93
N HIS A 287 -11.40 -1.92 20.85
CA HIS A 287 -11.66 -3.06 19.98
C HIS A 287 -10.38 -3.40 19.21
N ALA A 288 -10.23 -4.64 18.75
CA ALA A 288 -9.12 -5.02 17.90
C ALA A 288 -9.43 -4.63 16.45
N GLY A 289 -8.82 -3.54 15.96
CA GLY A 289 -9.08 -3.02 14.62
C GLY A 289 -7.88 -2.27 14.04
N ALA A 290 -7.90 -2.07 12.72
CA ALA A 290 -6.88 -1.30 12.00
C ALA A 290 -6.92 0.20 12.31
N ASP A 291 -7.98 0.69 12.95
CA ASP A 291 -8.14 2.04 13.45
C ASP A 291 -7.63 2.21 14.90
N SER A 292 -7.38 1.13 15.63
CA SER A 292 -7.02 1.16 17.06
C SER A 292 -5.65 0.56 17.38
N LEU A 293 -5.19 -0.46 16.66
CA LEU A 293 -3.99 -1.24 17.01
C LEU A 293 -2.66 -0.79 16.38
N PRO A 294 -2.59 -0.32 15.12
CA PRO A 294 -1.31 -0.10 14.44
C PRO A 294 -0.33 0.77 15.21
N GLY A 295 -0.77 1.92 15.75
CA GLY A 295 0.11 2.80 16.52
C GLY A 295 0.60 2.18 17.84
N LEU A 296 -0.22 1.36 18.50
CA LEU A 296 0.21 0.62 19.70
C LEU A 296 1.24 -0.45 19.35
N ASN A 297 1.07 -1.13 18.22
CA ASN A 297 2.05 -2.10 17.73
C ASN A 297 3.40 -1.42 17.46
N SER A 298 3.40 -0.25 16.83
CA SER A 298 4.61 0.57 16.64
C SER A 298 5.26 0.94 17.97
N LEU A 299 4.47 1.37 18.97
CA LEU A 299 4.97 1.69 20.31
C LEU A 299 5.64 0.47 20.97
N LEU A 300 5.01 -0.70 20.91
CA LEU A 300 5.54 -1.92 21.52
C LEU A 300 6.81 -2.39 20.82
N ARG A 301 6.85 -2.39 19.48
CA ARG A 301 8.05 -2.70 18.70
C ARG A 301 9.20 -1.76 19.00
N ARG A 302 8.90 -0.46 19.11
CA ARG A 302 9.86 0.56 19.54
C ARG A 302 10.46 0.23 20.90
N LYS A 303 9.64 -0.18 21.87
CA LYS A 303 10.10 -0.54 23.22
C LYS A 303 10.89 -1.84 23.25
N LEU A 304 10.53 -2.83 22.43
CA LEU A 304 11.33 -4.05 22.27
C LEU A 304 12.71 -3.72 21.70
N ALA A 305 12.78 -2.91 20.64
CA ALA A 305 14.02 -2.51 20.01
C ALA A 305 14.94 -1.70 20.97
N GLU A 306 14.38 -0.78 21.76
CA GLU A 306 15.14 -0.07 22.81
C GLU A 306 15.72 -1.01 23.87
N ARG A 307 14.99 -2.08 24.22
CA ARG A 307 15.46 -3.09 25.18
C ARG A 307 16.58 -3.96 24.60
N GLU A 308 16.50 -4.30 23.32
CA GLU A 308 17.53 -5.06 22.61
C GLU A 308 18.83 -4.26 22.47
N GLU A 309 18.77 -2.97 22.11
CA GLU A 309 19.95 -2.08 22.09
C GLU A 309 20.60 -1.95 23.48
N ALA A 310 19.80 -1.73 24.53
CA ALA A 310 20.34 -1.62 25.89
C ALA A 310 21.01 -2.91 26.37
N ALA A 311 20.52 -4.08 25.94
CA ALA A 311 21.13 -5.37 26.24
C ALA A 311 22.44 -5.58 25.45
N ALA A 312 22.53 -5.10 24.22
CA ALA A 312 23.74 -5.16 23.39
C ALA A 312 24.85 -4.25 23.94
N ASP A 313 24.52 -3.03 24.36
CA ASP A 313 25.48 -2.08 24.95
C ASP A 313 25.94 -2.51 26.36
N GLY A 314 25.05 -3.16 27.14
CA GLY A 314 25.38 -3.70 28.45
C GLY A 314 26.33 -4.91 28.41
N GLY A 315 26.44 -5.59 27.27
CA GLY A 315 27.32 -6.76 27.08
C GLY A 315 28.79 -6.42 26.78
N SER A 316 29.11 -5.16 26.45
CA SER A 316 30.48 -4.75 26.09
C SER A 316 31.28 -4.17 27.27
N GLY A 317 30.70 -4.12 28.48
CA GLY A 317 31.25 -3.38 29.62
C GLY A 317 31.96 -4.19 30.70
N ASP A 318 31.90 -5.52 30.69
CA ASP A 318 32.27 -6.35 31.86
C ASP A 318 33.58 -7.15 31.71
N ASP A 319 34.50 -6.71 30.85
CA ASP A 319 35.82 -7.37 30.64
C ASP A 319 37.01 -6.44 30.93
N ARG A 320 36.81 -5.39 31.73
CA ARG A 320 37.90 -4.52 32.22
C ARG A 320 37.69 -4.07 33.66
N LEU A 321 37.77 -5.01 34.61
CA LEU A 321 38.22 -4.75 35.98
C LEU A 321 39.07 -5.91 36.49
#